data_AF-A0AA39N5Y7-F1
#
_entry.id   AF-A0AA39N5Y7-F1
#
_cell.length_a   1.000
_cell.length_b   1.000
_cell.length_c   1.000
_cell.angle_alpha   90.00
_cell.angle_beta   90.00
_cell.angle_gamma   90.00
#
_symmetry.space_group_name_H-M   'P 1'
#
loop_
_entity.id
_entity.type
_entity.pdbx_description
1 polymer ?
#
loop_
_entity_poly.entity_id
_entity_poly.type
_entity_poly.pdbx_seq_one_letter_code
_entity_poly.pdbx_strand_id
1 'polypeptide(L)'
;MNHSEIELCNLLGQLNLATESYPAQPEAILIDDISCDSDASSDTGFKTPEPKHHGCAYLQALQAQLDNYPTTGGEYLEAIFTHREILSAYPVAHQFCAQGFSDIAYALEQRAWRADREADTEAVVAFRHEAWMIASTLIYRPPSPPVADTIKEFTYVDNTRSKPLIKCMMPLF
;
A
#
# COMPACT_ATOMS: atom_id res chain seq x y z
N MET A 1 0.55 -15.50 40.88
CA MET A 1 0.38 -16.68 40.01
C MET A 1 -0.60 -16.28 38.92
N ASN A 2 -0.09 -16.17 37.70
CA ASN A 2 -0.76 -15.59 36.53
C ASN A 2 -1.97 -16.44 36.13
N HIS A 3 -3.18 -15.92 36.35
CA HIS A 3 -4.42 -16.59 35.97
C HIS A 3 -4.70 -16.53 34.45
N SER A 4 -4.00 -15.68 33.71
CA SER A 4 -4.22 -15.42 32.29
C SER A 4 -3.53 -16.41 31.33
N GLU A 5 -2.51 -17.14 31.79
CA GLU A 5 -1.75 -18.08 30.93
C GLU A 5 -2.44 -19.45 30.80
N ILE A 6 -3.33 -19.80 31.74
CA ILE A 6 -4.01 -21.10 31.78
C ILE A 6 -5.13 -21.19 30.72
N GLU A 7 -5.72 -20.06 30.33
CA GLU A 7 -6.81 -20.06 29.34
C GLU A 7 -6.34 -20.25 27.90
N LEU A 8 -5.10 -19.83 27.57
CA LEU A 8 -4.55 -19.99 26.23
C LEU A 8 -4.30 -21.46 25.88
N CYS A 9 -3.79 -22.25 26.83
CA CYS A 9 -3.58 -23.68 26.63
C CYS A 9 -4.90 -24.45 26.45
N ASN A 10 -5.96 -24.02 27.15
CA ASN A 10 -7.29 -24.63 27.02
C ASN A 10 -7.98 -24.27 25.70
N LEU A 11 -7.66 -23.11 25.11
CA LEU A 11 -8.18 -22.70 23.80
C LEU A 11 -7.49 -23.47 22.66
N LEU A 12 -6.17 -23.67 22.75
CA LEU A 12 -5.40 -24.45 21.77
C LEU A 12 -5.75 -25.94 21.77
N GLY A 13 -6.18 -26.50 22.91
CA GLY A 13 -6.63 -27.89 23.01
C GLY A 13 -7.97 -28.20 22.33
N GLN A 14 -8.75 -27.18 21.96
CA GLN A 14 -10.07 -27.34 21.35
C GLN A 14 -10.04 -27.32 19.81
N LEU A 15 -8.90 -26.95 19.20
CA LEU A 15 -8.69 -27.01 17.75
C LEU A 15 -8.15 -28.37 17.34
N ASN A 16 -8.90 -29.43 17.66
CA ASN A 16 -8.65 -30.75 17.13
C ASN A 16 -9.38 -30.87 15.77
N LEU A 17 -8.72 -30.42 14.69
CA LEU A 17 -9.23 -30.62 13.34
C LEU A 17 -9.17 -32.13 13.02
N ALA A 18 -10.31 -32.80 13.17
CA ALA A 18 -10.55 -34.09 12.54
C ALA A 18 -10.59 -33.87 11.01
N THR A 19 -9.44 -33.96 10.36
CA THR A 19 -9.38 -34.08 8.90
C THR A 19 -9.52 -35.55 8.56
N GLU A 20 -10.76 -35.97 8.33
CA GLU A 20 -11.08 -37.27 7.77
C GLU A 20 -10.50 -37.38 6.34
N SER A 21 -9.77 -38.47 6.12
CA SER A 21 -9.22 -38.87 4.84
C SER A 21 -10.30 -39.55 3.98
N TYR A 22 -10.48 -39.12 2.73
CA TYR A 22 -11.08 -39.95 1.68
C TYR A 22 -10.19 -39.93 0.42
N PRO A 23 -9.78 -41.11 -0.09
CA PRO A 23 -9.01 -41.23 -1.32
C PRO A 23 -9.88 -41.66 -2.53
N ALA A 24 -9.25 -41.62 -3.71
CA ALA A 24 -9.60 -42.21 -5.03
C ALA A 24 -10.20 -41.22 -6.06
N GLN A 25 -9.45 -40.70 -7.05
CA GLN A 25 -8.84 -41.29 -8.29
C GLN A 25 -9.64 -40.87 -9.56
N PRO A 26 -9.06 -40.95 -10.79
CA PRO A 26 -9.06 -39.89 -11.79
C PRO A 26 -9.95 -40.16 -13.00
N GLU A 27 -10.39 -39.12 -13.70
CA GLU A 27 -10.95 -39.24 -15.05
C GLU A 27 -10.18 -38.36 -16.03
N ALA A 28 -9.51 -39.05 -16.96
CA ALA A 28 -8.92 -38.50 -18.15
C ALA A 28 -10.02 -38.17 -19.17
N ILE A 29 -9.93 -37.00 -19.81
CA ILE A 29 -10.59 -36.76 -21.09
C ILE A 29 -9.53 -36.21 -22.05
N LEU A 30 -9.36 -36.96 -23.15
CA LEU A 30 -8.44 -36.73 -24.26
C LEU A 30 -8.95 -35.61 -25.20
N ILE A 31 -8.03 -34.69 -25.51
CA ILE A 31 -7.63 -34.11 -26.81
C ILE A 31 -8.72 -33.70 -27.83
N ASP A 32 -8.64 -32.46 -28.32
CA ASP A 32 -8.64 -32.18 -29.77
C ASP A 32 -7.80 -30.92 -30.09
N ASP A 33 -6.82 -31.12 -30.98
CA ASP A 33 -5.96 -30.08 -31.58
C ASP A 33 -6.80 -29.19 -32.51
N ILE A 34 -6.88 -27.89 -32.20
CA ILE A 34 -7.29 -26.87 -33.18
C ILE A 34 -6.14 -25.89 -33.33
N SER A 35 -5.30 -26.18 -34.33
CA SER A 35 -4.45 -25.20 -35.00
C SER A 35 -5.35 -24.24 -35.78
N CYS A 36 -5.28 -22.95 -35.45
CA CYS A 36 -5.73 -21.88 -36.34
C CYS A 36 -4.61 -20.85 -36.47
N ASP A 37 -3.72 -21.13 -37.41
CA ASP A 37 -2.83 -20.12 -37.97
C ASP A 37 -3.68 -19.05 -38.68
N SER A 38 -3.56 -17.81 -38.24
CA SER A 38 -4.04 -16.65 -38.97
C SER A 38 -3.00 -15.55 -38.85
N ASP A 39 -2.05 -15.60 -39.78
CA ASP A 39 -1.19 -14.48 -40.10
C ASP A 39 -2.03 -13.33 -40.66
N ALA A 40 -2.20 -12.30 -39.84
CA ALA A 40 -2.56 -10.98 -40.31
C ALA A 40 -1.67 -9.96 -39.58
N SER A 41 -0.49 -9.73 -40.15
CA SER A 41 0.31 -8.53 -39.86
C SER A 41 -0.52 -7.28 -40.13
N SER A 42 -1.09 -6.71 -39.08
CA SER A 42 -1.39 -5.29 -39.00
C SER A 42 -0.44 -4.68 -37.99
N ASP A 43 0.71 -4.24 -38.49
CA ASP A 43 1.64 -3.36 -37.80
C ASP A 43 0.99 -1.97 -37.67
N THR A 44 0.01 -1.87 -36.79
CA THR A 44 -0.37 -0.61 -36.16
C THR A 44 0.12 -0.72 -34.74
N GLY A 45 1.35 -0.28 -34.49
CA GLY A 45 2.00 -0.25 -33.18
C GLY A 45 1.25 0.63 -32.18
N PHE A 46 0.09 0.15 -31.74
CA PHE A 46 -0.55 0.59 -30.51
C PHE A 46 0.26 -0.07 -29.39
N LYS A 47 1.35 0.59 -28.97
CA LYS A 47 1.92 0.27 -27.66
C LYS A 47 0.81 0.55 -26.66
N THR A 48 0.17 -0.51 -26.15
CA THR A 48 -0.65 -0.41 -24.95
C THR A 48 0.14 0.42 -23.95
N PRO A 49 -0.37 1.57 -23.48
CA PRO A 49 0.36 2.37 -22.53
C PRO A 49 0.58 1.51 -21.29
N GLU A 50 1.85 1.15 -21.05
CA GLU A 50 2.26 0.50 -19.82
C GLU A 50 1.69 1.31 -18.64
N PRO A 51 1.06 0.64 -17.65
CA PRO A 51 0.45 1.33 -16.51
C PRO A 51 1.53 2.19 -15.83
N LYS A 52 1.26 3.50 -15.77
CA LYS A 52 2.16 4.45 -15.13
C LYS A 52 2.08 4.26 -13.63
N HIS A 53 3.15 3.71 -13.05
CA HIS A 53 3.29 3.53 -11.61
C HIS A 53 3.84 4.80 -10.94
N HIS A 54 3.24 5.22 -9.82
CA HIS A 54 3.66 6.41 -9.05
C HIS A 54 4.32 6.02 -7.73
N GLY A 55 5.23 6.89 -7.25
CA GLY A 55 5.94 6.71 -5.99
C GLY A 55 7.41 6.31 -6.19
N CYS A 56 8.07 5.94 -5.10
CA CYS A 56 9.44 5.45 -5.13
C CYS A 56 9.53 4.07 -5.80
N ALA A 57 10.74 3.65 -6.18
CA ALA A 57 10.97 2.38 -6.89
C ALA A 57 10.35 1.17 -6.16
N TYR A 58 10.35 1.18 -4.82
CA TYR A 58 9.69 0.16 -4.01
C TYR A 58 8.18 0.10 -4.25
N LEU A 59 7.48 1.24 -4.23
CA LEU A 59 6.03 1.29 -4.48
C LEU A 59 5.69 0.94 -5.93
N GLN A 60 6.53 1.34 -6.89
CA GLN A 60 6.34 0.94 -8.29
C GLN A 60 6.45 -0.57 -8.47
N ALA A 61 7.39 -1.22 -7.77
CA ALA A 61 7.51 -2.68 -7.77
C ALA A 61 6.31 -3.36 -7.11
N LEU A 62 5.75 -2.78 -6.05
CA LEU A 62 4.54 -3.27 -5.39
C LEU A 62 3.32 -3.16 -6.32
N GLN A 63 3.14 -2.01 -6.98
CA GLN A 63 2.06 -1.79 -7.94
C GLN A 63 2.10 -2.79 -9.10
N ALA A 64 3.30 -3.10 -9.61
CA ALA A 64 3.47 -4.09 -10.68
C ALA A 64 3.05 -5.53 -10.30
N GLN A 65 2.94 -5.83 -9.01
CA GLN A 65 2.60 -7.16 -8.49
C GLN A 65 1.22 -7.20 -7.84
N LEU A 66 0.45 -6.11 -7.92
CA LEU A 66 -0.76 -5.92 -7.13
C LEU A 66 -1.87 -6.94 -7.47
N ASP A 67 -1.88 -7.47 -8.69
CA ASP A 67 -2.82 -8.53 -9.09
C ASP A 67 -2.66 -9.81 -8.27
N ASN A 68 -1.46 -10.11 -7.78
CA ASN A 68 -1.21 -11.32 -6.99
C ASN A 68 -0.85 -11.02 -5.54
N TYR A 69 -1.01 -9.78 -5.10
CA TYR A 69 -0.63 -9.33 -3.78
C TYR A 69 -1.58 -9.86 -2.70
N PRO A 70 -1.12 -10.73 -1.77
CA PRO A 70 -1.93 -11.23 -0.66
C PRO A 70 -2.11 -10.14 0.40
N THR A 71 -3.22 -10.18 1.13
CA THR A 71 -3.47 -9.26 2.26
C THR A 71 -3.80 -9.99 3.56
N THR A 72 -4.22 -11.26 3.50
CA THR A 72 -4.59 -12.07 4.67
C THR A 72 -3.43 -12.28 5.66
N GLY A 73 -2.17 -12.24 5.21
CA GLY A 73 -0.99 -12.40 6.07
C GLY A 73 -0.46 -11.10 6.67
N GLY A 74 -1.09 -9.95 6.39
CA GLY A 74 -0.61 -8.65 6.85
C GLY A 74 0.54 -8.08 6.01
N GLU A 75 0.76 -8.58 4.80
CA GLU A 75 1.84 -8.16 3.90
C GLU A 75 1.80 -6.65 3.59
N TYR A 76 0.60 -6.06 3.61
CA TYR A 76 0.40 -4.61 3.46
C TYR A 76 1.04 -3.80 4.60
N LEU A 77 1.11 -4.33 5.81
CA LEU A 77 1.79 -3.69 6.94
C LEU A 77 3.30 -3.70 6.76
N GLU A 78 3.85 -4.85 6.34
CA GLU A 78 5.27 -4.97 6.00
C GLU A 78 5.65 -3.99 4.88
N ALA A 79 4.77 -3.81 3.90
CA ALA A 79 5.00 -2.83 2.84
C ALA A 79 5.01 -1.39 3.35
N ILE A 80 4.11 -1.04 4.26
CA ILE A 80 4.09 0.29 4.90
C ILE A 80 5.35 0.51 5.73
N PHE A 81 5.76 -0.46 6.55
CA PHE A 81 6.96 -0.33 7.38
C PHE A 81 8.23 -0.24 6.53
N THR A 82 8.38 -1.10 5.53
CA THR A 82 9.49 -1.05 4.58
C THR A 82 9.55 0.30 3.87
N HIS A 83 8.41 0.82 3.40
CA HIS A 83 8.36 2.16 2.80
C HIS A 83 8.82 3.23 3.79
N ARG A 84 8.36 3.20 5.05
CA ARG A 84 8.75 4.19 6.07
C ARG A 84 10.24 4.15 6.38
N GLU A 85 10.85 2.97 6.43
CA GLU A 85 12.29 2.82 6.60
C GLU A 85 13.06 3.49 5.45
N ILE A 86 12.69 3.19 4.20
CA ILE A 86 13.32 3.78 3.00
C ILE A 86 13.08 5.30 2.95
N LEU A 87 11.87 5.76 3.30
CA LEU A 87 11.53 7.18 3.39
C LEU A 87 12.40 7.89 4.40
N SER A 88 12.62 7.30 5.58
CA SER A 88 13.44 7.88 6.64
C SER A 88 14.91 8.05 6.21
N ALA A 89 15.42 7.11 5.41
CA ALA A 89 16.78 7.16 4.88
C ALA A 89 16.95 8.22 3.79
N TYR A 90 15.96 8.40 2.91
CA TYR A 90 16.05 9.39 1.83
C TYR A 90 14.70 10.05 1.46
N PRO A 91 14.25 11.06 2.23
CA PRO A 91 12.93 11.67 2.04
C PRO A 91 12.71 12.37 0.69
N VAL A 92 13.78 12.87 0.07
CA VAL A 92 13.70 13.63 -1.19
C VAL A 92 13.21 12.78 -2.36
N ALA A 93 13.44 11.46 -2.35
CA ALA A 93 12.96 10.56 -3.41
C ALA A 93 11.46 10.18 -3.33
N HIS A 94 10.72 10.69 -2.35
CA HIS A 94 9.37 10.19 -2.04
C HIS A 94 8.25 11.20 -2.34
N GLN A 95 8.51 12.17 -3.24
CA GLN A 95 7.56 13.23 -3.61
C GLN A 95 6.23 12.71 -4.17
N PHE A 96 6.25 11.55 -4.85
CA PHE A 96 5.07 10.96 -5.47
C PHE A 96 4.50 9.77 -4.69
N CYS A 97 5.03 9.45 -3.50
CA CYS A 97 4.58 8.28 -2.74
C CYS A 97 3.15 8.43 -2.21
N ALA A 98 2.71 9.64 -1.88
CA ALA A 98 1.32 9.88 -1.49
C ALA A 98 0.34 9.50 -2.62
N GLN A 99 0.68 9.80 -3.87
CA GLN A 99 -0.10 9.38 -5.02
C GLN A 99 0.01 7.85 -5.22
N GLY A 100 1.23 7.29 -5.14
CA GLY A 100 1.44 5.86 -5.31
C GLY A 100 0.65 4.99 -4.32
N PHE A 101 0.55 5.40 -3.05
CA PHE A 101 -0.29 4.71 -2.07
C PHE A 101 -1.79 4.86 -2.34
N SER A 102 -2.22 6.03 -2.81
CA SER A 102 -3.60 6.25 -3.24
C SER A 102 -3.98 5.33 -4.41
N ASP A 103 -3.08 5.18 -5.38
CA ASP A 103 -3.25 4.30 -6.53
C ASP A 103 -3.33 2.82 -6.11
N ILE A 104 -2.47 2.39 -5.18
CA ILE A 104 -2.53 1.03 -4.60
C ILE A 104 -3.88 0.81 -3.92
N ALA A 105 -4.29 1.72 -3.03
CA ALA A 105 -5.57 1.60 -2.32
C ALA A 105 -6.75 1.51 -3.31
N TYR A 106 -6.77 2.37 -4.33
CA TYR A 106 -7.83 2.36 -5.34
C TYR A 106 -7.87 1.05 -6.14
N ALA A 107 -6.71 0.49 -6.48
CA ALA A 107 -6.67 -0.78 -7.18
C ALA A 107 -7.10 -1.94 -6.29
N LEU A 108 -6.73 -1.94 -5.00
CA LEU A 108 -7.21 -2.92 -4.02
C LEU A 108 -8.73 -2.89 -3.83
N GLU A 109 -9.34 -1.71 -3.77
CA GLU A 109 -10.81 -1.55 -3.65
C GLU A 109 -11.59 -2.18 -4.80
N GLN A 110 -10.99 -2.24 -5.99
CA GLN A 110 -11.65 -2.78 -7.18
C GLN A 110 -11.41 -4.28 -7.36
N ARG A 111 -10.56 -4.91 -6.53
CA ARG A 111 -10.25 -6.32 -6.70
C ARG A 111 -11.44 -7.19 -6.34
N ALA A 112 -11.67 -8.21 -7.17
CA ALA A 112 -12.60 -9.27 -6.84
C ALA A 112 -12.12 -10.02 -5.59
N TRP A 113 -13.08 -10.38 -4.75
CA TRP A 113 -12.86 -11.16 -3.54
C TRP A 113 -12.16 -12.50 -3.83
N ARG A 114 -11.18 -12.84 -3.01
CA ARG A 114 -10.52 -14.15 -2.93
C ARG A 114 -10.12 -14.41 -1.47
N ALA A 115 -9.96 -15.68 -1.09
CA ALA A 115 -9.60 -16.04 0.29
C ALA A 115 -8.24 -15.48 0.76
N ASP A 116 -7.29 -15.29 -0.15
CA ASP A 116 -5.98 -14.65 0.12
C ASP A 116 -6.04 -13.12 0.19
N ARG A 117 -7.24 -12.54 0.00
CA ARG A 117 -7.53 -11.12 -0.08
C ARG A 117 -8.61 -10.67 0.91
N GLU A 118 -8.87 -11.46 1.94
CA GLU A 118 -9.94 -11.16 2.92
C GLU A 118 -9.69 -9.82 3.63
N ALA A 119 -8.43 -9.41 3.76
CA ALA A 119 -8.04 -8.17 4.42
C ALA A 119 -7.83 -6.98 3.45
N ASP A 120 -8.37 -7.03 2.23
CA ASP A 120 -8.27 -5.93 1.27
C ASP A 120 -8.85 -4.63 1.82
N THR A 121 -9.95 -4.72 2.58
CA THR A 121 -10.57 -3.55 3.22
C THR A 121 -9.65 -2.86 4.21
N GLU A 122 -8.96 -3.62 5.04
CA GLU A 122 -8.00 -3.14 6.03
C GLU A 122 -6.75 -2.56 5.34
N ALA A 123 -6.26 -3.24 4.31
CA ALA A 123 -5.14 -2.78 3.51
C ALA A 123 -5.44 -1.44 2.82
N VAL A 124 -6.63 -1.27 2.26
CA VAL A 124 -7.08 -0.01 1.65
C VAL A 124 -7.04 1.14 2.66
N VAL A 125 -7.59 0.92 3.86
CA VAL A 125 -7.60 1.95 4.91
C VAL A 125 -6.17 2.29 5.34
N ALA A 126 -5.32 1.28 5.51
CA ALA A 126 -3.92 1.47 5.89
C ALA A 126 -3.14 2.26 4.84
N PHE A 127 -3.27 1.93 3.56
CA PHE A 127 -2.59 2.65 2.48
C PHE A 127 -3.11 4.07 2.28
N ARG A 128 -4.41 4.31 2.43
CA ARG A 128 -4.97 5.68 2.43
C ARG A 128 -4.44 6.51 3.59
N HIS A 129 -4.36 5.91 4.77
CA HIS A 129 -3.78 6.58 5.94
C HIS A 129 -2.31 6.94 5.70
N GLU A 130 -1.53 6.02 5.13
CA GLU A 130 -0.12 6.28 4.80
C GLU A 130 0.04 7.38 3.74
N ALA A 131 -0.80 7.38 2.70
CA ALA A 131 -0.84 8.45 1.70
C ALA A 131 -1.04 9.84 2.36
N TRP A 132 -1.97 9.93 3.31
CA TRP A 132 -2.23 11.16 4.06
C TRP A 132 -1.06 11.57 4.96
N MET A 133 -0.43 10.61 5.64
CA MET A 133 0.76 10.85 6.47
C MET A 133 1.93 11.41 5.65
N ILE A 134 2.16 10.88 4.45
CA ILE A 134 3.23 11.36 3.56
C ILE A 134 2.89 12.76 3.05
N ALA A 135 1.66 12.97 2.56
CA ALA A 135 1.23 14.26 2.03
C ALA A 135 1.36 15.36 3.09
N SER A 136 0.90 15.10 4.32
CA SER A 136 1.06 16.06 5.42
C SER A 136 2.54 16.31 5.73
N THR A 137 3.36 15.26 5.87
CA THR A 137 4.77 15.42 6.27
C THR A 137 5.63 16.12 5.22
N LEU A 138 5.41 15.85 3.92
CA LEU A 138 6.23 16.42 2.84
C LEU A 138 5.78 17.83 2.42
N ILE A 139 4.50 18.19 2.59
CA ILE A 139 3.99 19.54 2.30
C ILE A 139 4.47 20.56 3.34
N TYR A 140 4.73 20.14 4.58
CA TYR A 140 5.21 21.02 5.64
C TYR A 140 6.72 21.27 5.66
N ARG A 141 7.48 20.95 4.60
CA ARG A 141 8.87 21.44 4.53
C ARG A 141 8.81 22.95 4.22
N PRO A 142 9.07 23.85 5.19
CA PRO A 142 9.15 25.26 4.87
C PRO A 142 10.24 25.42 3.80
N PRO A 143 10.07 26.33 2.82
CA PRO A 143 11.15 26.65 1.90
C PRO A 143 12.39 26.94 2.73
N SER A 144 13.52 26.31 2.38
CA SER A 144 14.80 26.68 2.99
C SER A 144 14.91 28.20 2.91
N PRO A 145 15.23 28.91 4.00
CA PRO A 145 15.48 30.33 3.90
C PRO A 145 16.51 30.54 2.79
N PRO A 146 16.33 31.56 1.93
CA PRO A 146 17.34 31.88 0.92
C PRO A 146 18.68 31.98 1.65
N VAL A 147 19.69 31.30 1.14
CA VAL A 147 21.06 31.36 1.68
C VAL A 147 21.47 32.83 1.58
N ALA A 148 21.28 33.56 2.68
CA ALA A 148 21.64 34.95 2.79
C ALA A 148 23.15 34.99 3.01
N ASP A 149 23.90 35.01 1.92
CA ASP A 149 25.18 35.71 1.95
C ASP A 149 24.88 37.15 2.40
N THR A 150 25.62 37.57 3.43
CA THR A 150 25.64 38.92 4.02
C THR A 150 24.75 39.11 5.26
N ILE A 151 25.43 39.09 6.40
CA ILE A 151 25.01 39.62 7.70
C ILE A 151 24.40 41.03 7.52
N LYS A 152 23.11 41.18 7.89
CA LYS A 152 22.62 42.42 8.49
C LYS A 152 21.69 42.07 9.65
N GLU A 153 22.17 42.39 10.84
CA GLU A 153 21.45 42.48 12.10
C GLU A 153 20.06 43.09 11.89
N PHE A 154 19.00 42.36 12.27
CA PHE A 154 17.71 42.97 12.54
C PHE A 154 17.15 42.34 13.82
N THR A 155 17.09 43.16 14.85
CA THR A 155 16.60 42.84 16.19
C THR A 155 15.15 42.36 16.12
N TYR A 156 14.89 41.12 16.54
CA TYR A 156 13.54 40.60 16.77
C TYR A 156 13.09 41.02 18.18
N VAL A 157 12.13 41.93 18.25
CA VAL A 157 11.39 42.23 19.48
C VAL A 157 10.24 41.25 19.57
N ASP A 158 10.29 40.39 20.58
CA ASP A 158 9.24 39.44 20.92
C ASP A 158 7.99 40.18 21.41
N ASN A 159 6.83 39.93 20.81
CA ASN A 159 5.55 40.39 21.34
C ASN A 159 4.36 39.48 20.95
N THR A 160 3.95 38.68 21.93
CA THR A 160 2.58 38.21 22.24
C THR A 160 1.79 37.32 21.26
N ARG A 161 1.71 36.04 21.62
CA ARG A 161 0.48 35.23 21.88
C ARG A 161 -0.81 35.63 21.12
N SER A 162 -1.20 34.88 20.08
CA SER A 162 -2.56 34.33 19.94
C SER A 162 -2.66 33.25 18.86
N LYS A 163 -3.38 32.17 19.16
CA LYS A 163 -3.57 30.95 18.35
C LYS A 163 -4.48 31.22 17.13
N PRO A 164 -4.36 30.46 16.02
CA PRO A 164 -5.49 30.19 15.16
C PRO A 164 -6.08 28.79 15.42
N LEU A 165 -7.39 28.76 15.67
CA LEU A 165 -8.23 27.57 15.61
C LEU A 165 -8.36 27.13 14.14
N ILE A 166 -7.73 26.03 13.74
CA ILE A 166 -8.03 25.38 12.46
C ILE A 166 -9.14 24.37 12.71
N LYS A 167 -10.36 24.74 12.30
CA LYS A 167 -11.53 23.87 12.26
C LYS A 167 -11.36 22.94 11.04
N CYS A 168 -10.78 21.76 11.25
CA CYS A 168 -10.78 20.70 10.23
C CYS A 168 -12.22 20.22 10.04
N MET A 169 -12.87 20.71 8.99
CA MET A 169 -14.14 20.20 8.51
C MET A 169 -13.82 19.04 7.56
N MET A 170 -14.04 17.81 8.04
CA MET A 170 -13.99 16.61 7.20
C MET A 170 -15.23 16.57 6.31
N PRO A 171 -15.12 16.28 5.00
CA PRO A 171 -16.26 15.80 4.23
C PRO A 171 -16.46 14.31 4.55
N LEU A 172 -17.66 13.97 5.02
CA LEU A 172 -18.19 12.62 5.01
C LEU A 172 -18.50 12.25 3.56
N PHE A 173 -17.76 11.30 3.00
CA PHE A 173 -18.26 10.37 1.99
C PHE A 173 -17.57 9.02 2.20
#